data_AF-A0A0G0P5S9-F1
#
_entry.id   AF-A0A0G0P5S9-F1
#
_cell.length_a   1.000
_cell.length_b   1.000
_cell.length_c   1.000
_cell.angle_alpha   90.00
_cell.angle_beta   90.00
_cell.angle_gamma   90.00
#
_symmetry.space_group_name_H-M   'P 1'
#
loop_
_entity.id
_entity.type
_entity.pdbx_description
1 polymer ?
#
loop_
_entity_poly.entity_id
_entity_poly.type
_entity_poly.pdbx_seq_one_letter_code
_entity_poly.pdbx_strand_id
1 'polypeptide(L)'
;SFVVAGILGAAGVYISYSNLWFIAIAILLFLNYWSYLKKDFEYSKYEFARNKLLQGFTILFLTALIILLPTGFNNWQHSNTILAILSNSIFSKIDIFSALTRNVTETLDMFMPTIIVDRSLVTTQLPPISWPICILFIVGFARELAHWFSRKHGHFSTSHTFIFAWFIFMLMPGFLSASSPNQASVIGVLPVIFIFAARGIWWIFDKLNHWEYATHPDKHKLFHGHFAPPILLALWALLMAVSFHELWRYFKLIV
;
A
#
# COMPACT_ATOMS: atom_id res chain seq x y z
N SER A 1 16.91 -5.64 6.77
CA SER A 1 18.05 -5.99 5.87
C SER A 1 17.73 -5.49 4.47
N PHE A 2 18.63 -4.72 3.85
CA PHE A 2 18.44 -4.18 2.48
C PHE A 2 18.47 -5.26 1.39
N VAL A 3 19.20 -6.36 1.62
CA VAL A 3 19.23 -7.53 0.73
C VAL A 3 17.84 -8.12 0.56
N VAL A 4 17.18 -8.43 1.68
CA VAL A 4 15.83 -9.03 1.68
C VAL A 4 14.83 -8.09 0.99
N ALA A 5 14.91 -6.78 1.24
CA ALA A 5 14.07 -5.80 0.56
C ALA A 5 14.30 -5.78 -0.96
N GLY A 6 15.56 -5.86 -1.40
CA GLY A 6 15.91 -5.96 -2.82
C GLY A 6 15.37 -7.24 -3.47
N ILE A 7 15.51 -8.39 -2.79
CA ILE A 7 14.97 -9.68 -3.27
C ILE A 7 13.45 -9.60 -3.40
N LEU A 8 12.74 -9.23 -2.33
CA LEU A 8 11.28 -9.21 -2.33
C LEU A 8 10.71 -8.18 -3.31
N GLY A 9 11.31 -6.99 -3.38
CA GLY A 9 10.89 -5.94 -4.31
C GLY A 9 11.06 -6.35 -5.78
N ALA A 10 12.19 -6.96 -6.12
CA ALA A 10 12.44 -7.44 -7.48
C ALA A 10 11.69 -8.73 -7.82
N ALA A 11 11.51 -9.65 -6.87
CA ALA A 11 10.76 -10.88 -7.05
C ALA A 11 9.31 -10.62 -7.48
N GLY A 12 8.72 -9.51 -7.02
CA GLY A 12 7.39 -9.08 -7.46
C GLY A 12 7.28 -8.92 -8.98
N VAL A 13 8.35 -8.54 -9.69
CA VAL A 13 8.30 -8.34 -11.16
C VAL A 13 8.04 -9.65 -11.91
N TYR A 14 8.40 -10.80 -11.33
CA TYR A 14 8.07 -12.11 -11.88
C TYR A 14 6.58 -12.44 -11.82
N ILE A 15 5.85 -11.81 -10.89
CA ILE A 15 4.39 -11.95 -10.76
C ILE A 15 3.69 -10.98 -11.71
N SER A 16 4.17 -9.74 -11.77
CA SER A 16 3.59 -8.70 -12.63
C SER A 16 4.59 -7.55 -12.85
N TYR A 17 4.63 -7.05 -14.09
CA TYR A 17 5.39 -5.85 -14.46
C TYR A 17 4.97 -4.60 -13.68
N SER A 18 3.75 -4.57 -13.13
CA SER A 18 3.33 -3.50 -12.21
C SER A 18 4.26 -3.32 -11.01
N ASN A 19 4.93 -4.39 -10.57
CA ASN A 19 5.83 -4.30 -9.43
C ASN A 19 7.12 -3.52 -9.72
N LEU A 20 7.39 -3.10 -10.97
CA LEU A 20 8.49 -2.18 -11.28
C LEU A 20 8.33 -0.81 -10.57
N TRP A 21 7.11 -0.44 -10.18
CA TRP A 21 6.85 0.74 -9.37
C TRP A 21 7.54 0.72 -8.00
N PHE A 22 8.01 -0.46 -7.53
CA PHE A 22 8.90 -0.56 -6.38
C PHE A 22 10.16 0.32 -6.52
N ILE A 23 10.68 0.51 -7.74
CA ILE A 23 11.83 1.38 -7.98
C ILE A 23 11.49 2.83 -7.61
N ALA A 24 10.32 3.31 -8.02
CA ALA A 24 9.85 4.66 -7.68
C ALA A 24 9.62 4.82 -6.17
N ILE A 25 9.06 3.80 -5.51
CA ILE A 25 8.91 3.76 -4.05
C ILE A 25 10.28 3.84 -3.37
N ALA A 26 11.26 3.04 -3.81
CA ALA A 26 12.61 3.04 -3.26
C ALA A 26 13.31 4.40 -3.43
N ILE A 27 13.17 5.04 -4.59
CA ILE A 27 13.72 6.38 -4.84
C ILE A 27 13.09 7.41 -3.90
N LEU A 28 11.76 7.42 -3.75
CA LEU A 28 11.09 8.36 -2.84
C LEU A 28 11.47 8.14 -1.38
N LEU A 29 11.62 6.89 -0.96
CA LEU A 29 12.14 6.57 0.37
C LEU A 29 13.54 7.10 0.56
N PHE A 30 14.43 6.88 -0.41
CA PHE A 30 15.79 7.39 -0.36
C PHE A 30 15.80 8.91 -0.20
N LEU A 31 15.03 9.62 -1.03
CA LEU A 31 14.93 11.08 -0.97
C LEU A 31 14.37 11.57 0.37
N ASN A 32 13.38 10.87 0.93
CA ASN A 32 12.82 11.21 2.24
C ASN A 32 13.86 11.01 3.35
N TYR A 33 14.48 9.81 3.43
CA TYR A 33 15.54 9.54 4.40
C TYR A 33 16.71 10.51 4.27
N TRP A 34 17.09 10.88 3.04
CA TRP A 34 18.14 11.85 2.79
C TRP A 34 17.80 13.24 3.35
N SER A 35 16.57 13.70 3.10
CA SER A 35 16.06 14.97 3.62
C SER A 35 16.01 14.97 5.16
N TYR A 36 15.61 13.83 5.75
CA TYR A 36 15.58 13.62 7.19
C TYR A 36 16.98 13.68 7.83
N LEU A 37 17.95 12.96 7.26
CA LEU A 37 19.33 12.93 7.78
C LEU A 37 19.95 14.33 7.83
N LYS A 38 19.71 15.16 6.81
CA LYS A 38 20.29 16.51 6.74
C LYS A 38 19.76 17.47 7.82
N LYS A 39 18.55 17.23 8.34
CA LYS A 39 17.87 18.13 9.28
C LYS A 39 18.11 17.77 10.73
N ASP A 40 18.13 16.48 11.05
CA ASP A 40 18.00 16.01 12.44
C ASP A 40 19.32 15.53 13.07
N PHE A 41 20.36 15.30 12.27
CA PHE A 41 21.62 14.76 12.76
C PHE A 41 22.69 15.84 12.92
N GLU A 42 23.38 15.81 14.06
CA GLU A 42 24.65 16.52 14.27
C GLU A 42 25.68 16.09 13.21
N TYR A 43 26.56 17.00 12.80
CA TYR A 43 27.51 16.80 11.69
C TYR A 43 28.30 15.48 11.80
N SER A 44 28.77 15.12 12.99
CA SER A 44 29.54 13.90 13.22
C SER A 44 28.75 12.60 13.00
N LYS A 45 27.46 12.59 13.34
CA LYS A 45 26.57 11.43 13.14
C LYS A 45 25.98 11.40 11.74
N TYR A 46 25.84 12.57 11.12
CA TYR A 46 25.34 12.72 9.76
C TYR A 46 26.19 11.96 8.73
N GLU A 47 27.52 12.11 8.75
CA GLU A 47 28.38 11.44 7.76
C GLU A 47 28.29 9.91 7.87
N PHE A 48 28.31 9.37 9.09
CA PHE A 48 28.13 7.95 9.33
C PHE A 48 26.76 7.45 8.85
N ALA A 49 25.68 8.14 9.24
CA ALA A 49 24.32 7.76 8.87
C ALA A 49 24.08 7.86 7.36
N ARG A 50 24.60 8.91 6.72
CA ARG A 50 24.57 9.12 5.26
C ARG A 50 25.27 7.97 4.52
N ASN A 51 26.49 7.62 4.96
CA ASN A 51 27.24 6.53 4.34
C ASN A 51 26.54 5.18 4.52
N LYS A 52 25.95 4.93 5.70
CA LYS A 52 25.14 3.73 5.94
C LYS A 52 23.86 3.67 5.10
N LEU A 53 23.19 4.81 4.91
CA LEU A 53 22.03 4.92 4.04
C LEU A 53 22.40 4.61 2.58
N LEU A 54 23.46 5.24 2.07
CA LEU A 54 23.96 4.99 0.71
C LEU A 54 24.35 3.53 0.52
N GLN A 55 25.15 2.96 1.44
CA GLN A 55 25.53 1.56 1.42
C GLN A 55 24.30 0.64 1.38
N GLY A 56 23.30 0.92 2.22
CA GLY A 56 22.06 0.16 2.26
C GLY A 56 21.30 0.19 0.94
N PHE A 57 21.07 1.38 0.38
CA PHE A 57 20.38 1.53 -0.90
C PHE A 57 21.17 0.94 -2.07
N THR A 58 22.50 1.07 -2.10
CA THR A 58 23.34 0.41 -3.09
C THR A 58 23.17 -1.11 -3.03
N ILE A 59 23.19 -1.71 -1.84
CA ILE A 59 22.96 -3.16 -1.67
C ILE A 59 21.56 -3.56 -2.14
N LEU A 60 20.53 -2.76 -1.81
CA LEU A 60 19.17 -2.99 -2.28
C LEU A 60 19.09 -2.99 -3.80
N PHE A 61 19.66 -1.97 -4.46
CA PHE A 61 19.64 -1.85 -5.92
C PHE A 61 20.44 -2.94 -6.61
N LEU A 62 21.64 -3.28 -6.12
CA LEU A 62 22.44 -4.37 -6.68
C LEU A 62 21.72 -5.71 -6.56
N THR A 63 21.13 -5.98 -5.40
CA THR A 63 20.36 -7.21 -5.18
C THR A 63 19.14 -7.25 -6.11
N ALA A 64 18.39 -6.15 -6.20
CA ALA A 64 17.25 -6.05 -7.11
C ALA A 64 17.67 -6.25 -8.57
N LEU A 65 18.79 -5.64 -8.99
CA LEU A 65 19.33 -5.77 -10.35
C LEU A 65 19.67 -7.23 -10.69
N ILE A 66 20.35 -7.94 -9.78
CA ILE A 66 20.70 -9.36 -9.95
C ILE A 66 19.42 -10.19 -10.11
N ILE A 67 18.41 -9.95 -9.28
CA ILE A 67 17.13 -10.66 -9.35
C ILE A 67 16.35 -10.28 -10.61
N LEU A 68 16.45 -9.05 -11.13
CA LEU A 68 15.76 -8.65 -12.37
C LEU A 68 16.49 -9.08 -13.64
N LEU A 69 17.76 -9.46 -13.56
CA LEU A 69 18.62 -9.74 -14.71
C LEU A 69 18.05 -10.83 -15.63
N PRO A 70 17.52 -11.98 -15.13
CA PRO A 70 16.92 -12.99 -16.00
C PRO A 70 15.70 -12.47 -16.78
N THR A 71 14.83 -11.71 -16.11
CA THR A 71 13.65 -11.10 -16.75
C THR A 71 14.04 -10.06 -17.78
N GLY A 72 15.05 -9.24 -17.46
CA GLY A 72 15.62 -8.27 -18.40
C GLY A 72 16.19 -8.93 -19.65
N PHE A 73 16.96 -10.01 -19.48
CA PHE A 73 17.51 -10.79 -20.59
C PHE A 73 16.43 -11.45 -21.44
N ASN A 74 15.42 -12.06 -20.82
CA ASN A 74 14.28 -12.65 -21.53
C ASN A 74 13.52 -11.61 -22.36
N ASN A 75 13.28 -10.42 -21.82
CA ASN A 75 12.59 -9.33 -22.53
C ASN A 75 13.42 -8.74 -23.67
N TRP A 76 14.75 -8.73 -23.52
CA TRP A 76 15.64 -8.31 -24.60
C TRP A 76 15.57 -9.27 -25.79
N GLN A 77 15.50 -10.58 -25.53
CA GLN A 77 15.31 -11.59 -26.59
C GLN A 77 13.91 -11.54 -27.23
N HIS A 78 12.90 -11.12 -26.47
CA HIS A 78 11.50 -11.05 -26.90
C HIS A 78 10.97 -9.61 -26.92
N SER A 79 11.59 -8.75 -27.74
CA SER A 79 11.29 -7.31 -27.79
C SER A 79 9.82 -6.96 -28.05
N ASN A 80 9.07 -7.86 -28.72
CA ASN A 80 7.64 -7.72 -28.97
C ASN A 80 6.82 -7.57 -27.68
N THR A 81 7.26 -8.15 -26.56
CA THR A 81 6.57 -8.06 -25.27
C THR A 81 6.60 -6.64 -24.71
N ILE A 82 7.73 -5.92 -24.84
CA ILE A 82 7.84 -4.53 -24.39
C ILE A 82 6.93 -3.64 -25.23
N LEU A 83 6.92 -3.84 -26.55
CA LEU A 83 6.06 -3.08 -27.45
C LEU A 83 4.57 -3.34 -27.15
N ALA A 84 4.19 -4.58 -26.85
CA ALA A 84 2.84 -4.93 -26.44
C ALA A 84 2.42 -4.20 -25.15
N ILE A 85 3.30 -4.16 -24.14
CA ILE A 85 3.04 -3.43 -22.88
C ILE A 85 2.85 -1.93 -23.16
N LEU A 86 3.72 -1.33 -23.97
CA LEU A 86 3.63 0.08 -24.34
C LEU A 86 2.37 0.39 -25.17
N SER A 87 1.94 -0.54 -26.02
CA SER A 87 0.71 -0.41 -26.80
C SER A 87 -0.55 -0.45 -25.93
N ASN A 88 -0.52 -1.19 -24.81
CA ASN A 88 -1.57 -1.25 -23.80
C ASN A 88 -1.49 -0.11 -22.77
N SER A 89 -0.77 0.97 -23.09
CA SER A 89 -0.70 2.18 -22.28
C SER A 89 -1.86 3.12 -22.55
N ILE A 90 -2.29 3.87 -21.54
CA ILE A 90 -3.29 4.92 -21.70
C ILE A 90 -2.86 6.03 -22.69
N PHE A 91 -1.54 6.21 -22.87
CA PHE A 91 -0.99 7.21 -23.78
C PHE A 91 -1.24 6.87 -25.26
N SER A 92 -1.76 5.67 -25.58
CA SER A 92 -2.19 5.32 -26.93
C SER A 92 -3.64 5.76 -27.25
N LYS A 93 -4.38 6.31 -26.27
CA LYS A 93 -5.75 6.77 -26.44
C LYS A 93 -5.82 8.18 -27.01
N ILE A 94 -6.86 8.46 -27.80
CA ILE A 94 -7.12 9.78 -28.41
C ILE A 94 -7.42 10.83 -27.33
N ASP A 95 -8.26 10.48 -26.35
CA ASP A 95 -8.59 11.34 -25.21
C ASP A 95 -7.95 10.80 -23.92
N ILE A 96 -6.71 11.21 -23.68
CA ILE A 96 -5.89 10.72 -22.56
C ILE A 96 -6.50 11.13 -21.22
N PHE A 97 -7.02 12.35 -21.09
CA PHE A 97 -7.51 12.86 -19.80
C PHE A 97 -8.83 12.22 -19.39
N SER A 98 -9.76 12.03 -20.34
CA SER A 98 -11.00 11.30 -20.08
C SER A 98 -10.71 9.84 -19.71
N ALA A 99 -9.84 9.18 -20.48
CA ALA A 99 -9.40 7.82 -20.17
C ALA A 99 -8.75 7.73 -18.79
N LEU A 100 -7.88 8.69 -18.43
CA LEU A 100 -7.18 8.70 -17.14
C LEU A 100 -8.16 8.87 -15.99
N THR A 101 -9.08 9.82 -16.12
CA THR A 101 -10.11 10.07 -15.09
C THR A 101 -10.95 8.82 -14.89
N ARG A 102 -11.43 8.20 -15.98
CA ARG A 102 -12.19 6.95 -15.93
C ARG A 102 -11.39 5.82 -15.27
N ASN A 103 -10.14 5.62 -15.67
CA ASN A 103 -9.28 4.59 -15.09
C ASN A 103 -9.05 4.81 -13.59
N VAL A 104 -8.84 6.05 -13.16
CA VAL A 104 -8.69 6.40 -11.74
C VAL A 104 -9.98 6.09 -10.99
N THR A 105 -11.13 6.53 -11.48
CA THR A 105 -12.42 6.27 -10.81
C THR A 105 -12.72 4.78 -10.75
N GLU A 106 -12.59 4.06 -11.86
CA GLU A 106 -12.88 2.62 -11.91
C GLU A 106 -11.91 1.81 -11.04
N THR A 107 -10.62 2.18 -11.00
CA THR A 107 -9.63 1.52 -10.13
C THR A 107 -9.90 1.80 -8.66
N LEU A 108 -10.27 3.02 -8.28
CA LEU A 108 -10.61 3.35 -6.89
C LEU A 108 -11.93 2.68 -6.46
N ASP A 109 -12.91 2.63 -7.37
CA ASP A 109 -14.21 2.01 -7.15
C ASP A 109 -14.09 0.50 -6.86
N MET A 110 -13.06 -0.18 -7.35
CA MET A 110 -12.78 -1.57 -6.97
C MET A 110 -12.63 -1.76 -5.47
N PHE A 111 -12.19 -0.73 -4.75
CA PHE A 111 -11.97 -0.80 -3.31
C PHE A 111 -13.11 -0.21 -2.49
N MET A 112 -14.09 0.45 -3.13
CA MET A 112 -15.20 1.12 -2.45
C MET A 112 -16.36 0.15 -2.20
N PRO A 113 -17.22 0.42 -1.18
CA PRO A 113 -18.41 -0.38 -0.96
C PRO A 113 -19.34 -0.18 -2.15
N THR A 114 -19.76 -1.25 -2.82
CA THR A 114 -20.88 -1.23 -3.76
C THR A 114 -22.19 -1.08 -3.00
N ILE A 115 -22.38 0.06 -2.34
CA ILE A 115 -23.65 0.45 -1.74
C ILE A 115 -24.47 1.07 -2.88
N ILE A 116 -25.18 0.22 -3.61
CA ILE A 116 -26.43 0.57 -4.30
C ILE A 116 -26.28 1.70 -5.34
N VAL A 117 -25.79 1.35 -6.54
CA VAL A 117 -26.32 1.93 -7.79
C VAL A 117 -26.31 0.79 -8.78
N ASP A 118 -27.42 0.64 -9.49
CA ASP A 118 -27.79 -0.39 -10.47
C ASP A 118 -26.70 -0.65 -11.54
N ARG A 119 -25.55 -1.21 -11.13
CA ARG A 119 -24.51 -1.72 -12.04
C ARG A 119 -25.07 -3.02 -12.59
N SER A 120 -25.80 -2.88 -13.68
CA SER A 120 -26.28 -3.95 -14.53
C SER A 120 -25.22 -5.06 -14.64
N LEU A 121 -25.41 -6.14 -13.88
CA LEU A 121 -25.08 -7.54 -14.19
C LEU A 121 -23.81 -7.86 -15.00
N VAL A 122 -22.76 -7.04 -14.95
CA VAL A 122 -21.41 -7.47 -15.36
C VAL A 122 -20.82 -8.17 -14.14
N THR A 123 -21.21 -9.43 -14.01
CA THR A 123 -21.01 -10.38 -12.91
C THR A 123 -19.55 -10.71 -12.56
N THR A 124 -18.56 -9.98 -13.06
CA THR A 124 -17.16 -10.41 -13.00
C THR A 124 -16.24 -9.56 -12.12
N GLN A 125 -16.73 -8.52 -11.45
CA GLN A 125 -15.88 -7.69 -10.59
C GLN A 125 -16.57 -7.32 -9.27
N LEU A 126 -16.91 -8.33 -8.45
CA LEU A 126 -17.16 -8.07 -7.03
C LEU A 126 -15.93 -7.36 -6.43
N PRO A 127 -16.12 -6.35 -5.57
CA PRO A 127 -15.00 -5.66 -4.96
C PRO A 127 -14.15 -6.69 -4.21
N PRO A 128 -12.82 -6.70 -4.40
CA PRO A 128 -11.92 -7.61 -3.71
C PRO A 128 -12.03 -7.55 -2.19
N ILE A 129 -12.55 -6.45 -1.64
CA ILE A 129 -12.57 -6.16 -0.20
C ILE A 129 -14.03 -5.99 0.27
N SER A 130 -14.35 -6.51 1.45
CA SER A 130 -15.69 -6.35 2.01
C SER A 130 -15.95 -4.92 2.45
N TRP A 131 -17.22 -4.51 2.40
CA TRP A 131 -17.63 -3.16 2.78
C TRP A 131 -17.18 -2.73 4.20
N PRO A 132 -17.15 -3.60 5.25
CA PRO A 132 -16.70 -3.17 6.56
C PRO A 132 -15.21 -2.78 6.56
N ILE A 133 -14.39 -3.57 5.85
CA ILE A 133 -12.96 -3.31 5.73
C ILE A 133 -12.71 -2.05 4.93
N CYS A 134 -13.52 -1.79 3.89
CA CYS A 134 -13.46 -0.54 3.16
C CYS A 134 -13.73 0.68 4.06
N ILE A 135 -14.78 0.64 4.89
CA ILE A 135 -15.07 1.73 5.83
C ILE A 135 -13.89 1.95 6.78
N LEU A 136 -13.36 0.87 7.35
CA LEU A 136 -12.20 0.92 8.24
C LEU A 136 -10.95 1.46 7.54
N PHE A 137 -10.73 1.07 6.29
CA PHE A 137 -9.69 1.59 5.42
C PHE A 137 -9.83 3.10 5.23
N ILE A 138 -11.02 3.61 4.89
CA ILE A 138 -11.28 5.04 4.69
C ILE A 138 -10.98 5.82 5.97
N VAL A 139 -11.47 5.33 7.12
CA VAL A 139 -11.21 5.96 8.44
C VAL A 139 -9.71 5.99 8.75
N GLY A 140 -9.01 4.87 8.55
CA GLY A 140 -7.57 4.78 8.80
C GLY A 140 -6.75 5.64 7.85
N PHE A 141 -7.09 5.63 6.56
CA PHE A 141 -6.45 6.45 5.53
C PHE A 141 -6.60 7.95 5.84
N ALA A 142 -7.82 8.41 6.11
CA ALA A 142 -8.08 9.83 6.42
C ALA A 142 -7.31 10.30 7.66
N ARG A 143 -7.27 9.47 8.72
CA ARG A 143 -6.51 9.77 9.94
C ARG A 143 -5.01 9.82 9.66
N GLU A 144 -4.46 8.83 8.98
CA GLU A 144 -3.03 8.79 8.68
C GLU A 144 -2.63 9.94 7.76
N LEU A 145 -3.51 10.33 6.84
CA LEU A 145 -3.30 11.44 5.94
C LEU A 145 -3.26 12.77 6.71
N ALA A 146 -4.23 13.00 7.60
CA ALA A 146 -4.24 14.15 8.50
C ALA A 146 -3.00 14.17 9.40
N HIS A 147 -2.55 13.00 9.89
CA HIS A 147 -1.34 12.90 10.68
C HIS A 147 -0.08 13.22 9.87
N TRP A 148 0.01 12.73 8.64
CA TRP A 148 1.10 12.99 7.72
C TRP A 148 1.21 14.47 7.33
N PHE A 149 0.09 15.18 7.23
CA PHE A 149 0.05 16.64 7.01
C PHE A 149 0.33 17.46 8.26
N SER A 150 0.04 16.96 9.46
CA SER A 150 0.32 17.65 10.73
C SER A 150 1.81 17.51 11.14
N ARG A 151 2.66 18.23 10.42
CA ARG A 151 4.12 18.24 10.64
C ARG A 151 4.46 18.85 12.01
N LYS A 152 5.14 18.09 12.86
CA LYS A 152 5.72 18.61 14.12
C LYS A 152 7.18 19.08 13.98
N HIS A 153 7.95 18.48 13.08
CA HIS A 153 9.42 18.68 13.00
C HIS A 153 9.90 19.15 11.62
N GLY A 154 9.01 19.73 10.78
CA GLY A 154 9.41 20.31 9.48
C GLY A 154 9.88 19.30 8.41
N HIS A 155 9.72 17.99 8.67
CA HIS A 155 9.93 16.91 7.71
C HIS A 155 8.77 15.91 7.78
N PHE A 156 8.63 15.07 6.75
CA PHE A 156 7.64 14.00 6.74
C PHE A 156 8.17 12.78 7.50
N SER A 157 7.28 12.03 8.15
CA SER A 157 7.62 10.72 8.70
C SER A 157 7.95 9.76 7.56
N THR A 158 9.10 9.09 7.65
CA THR A 158 9.55 8.12 6.65
C THR A 158 8.58 6.94 6.54
N SER A 159 8.01 6.49 7.67
CA SER A 159 7.02 5.42 7.70
C SER A 159 5.71 5.79 7.01
N HIS A 160 5.19 7.01 7.25
CA HIS A 160 3.96 7.46 6.57
C HIS A 160 4.21 7.64 5.09
N THR A 161 5.31 8.28 4.70
CA THR A 161 5.67 8.43 3.29
C THR A 161 5.86 7.09 2.60
N PHE A 162 6.42 6.08 3.29
CA PHE A 162 6.50 4.73 2.73
C PHE A 162 5.13 4.16 2.39
N ILE A 163 4.20 4.18 3.35
CA ILE A 163 2.87 3.59 3.17
C ILE A 163 2.08 4.34 2.10
N PHE A 164 2.14 5.68 2.08
CA PHE A 164 1.49 6.49 1.04
C PHE A 164 2.13 6.30 -0.35
N ALA A 165 3.46 6.24 -0.43
CA ALA A 165 4.15 5.94 -1.67
C ALA A 165 3.74 4.56 -2.17
N TRP A 166 3.80 3.53 -1.31
CA TRP A 166 3.33 2.19 -1.66
C TRP A 166 1.90 2.23 -2.20
N PHE A 167 0.97 2.84 -1.45
CA PHE A 167 -0.43 2.97 -1.86
C PHE A 167 -0.57 3.56 -3.26
N ILE A 168 0.01 4.74 -3.50
CA ILE A 168 -0.13 5.47 -4.77
C ILE A 168 0.55 4.71 -5.91
N PHE A 169 1.78 4.28 -5.73
CA PHE A 169 2.58 3.66 -6.79
C PHE A 169 2.06 2.28 -7.20
N MET A 170 1.48 1.51 -6.27
CA MET A 170 0.85 0.24 -6.61
C MET A 170 -0.53 0.40 -7.28
N LEU A 171 -1.13 1.61 -7.26
CA LEU A 171 -2.34 1.93 -8.03
C LEU A 171 -2.03 2.44 -9.45
N MET A 172 -0.82 2.98 -9.70
CA MET A 172 -0.41 3.49 -11.01
C MET A 172 -0.62 2.52 -12.20
N PRO A 173 -0.40 1.20 -12.07
CA PRO A 173 -0.73 0.25 -13.14
C PRO A 173 -2.22 0.30 -13.53
N GLY A 174 -3.11 0.41 -12.55
CA GLY A 174 -4.55 0.58 -12.78
C GLY A 174 -4.88 1.95 -13.37
N PHE A 175 -4.13 2.99 -13.05
CA PHE A 175 -4.37 4.32 -13.63
C PHE A 175 -3.89 4.42 -15.09
N LEU A 176 -2.75 3.79 -15.42
CA LEU A 176 -2.07 3.98 -16.70
C LEU A 176 -2.31 2.86 -17.74
N SER A 177 -3.03 1.81 -17.40
CA SER A 177 -3.33 0.71 -18.34
C SER A 177 -4.55 1.04 -19.22
N ALA A 178 -4.47 0.74 -20.51
CA ALA A 178 -5.61 0.84 -21.42
C ALA A 178 -6.70 -0.23 -21.18
N SER A 179 -6.37 -1.29 -20.43
CA SER A 179 -7.26 -2.40 -20.05
C SER A 179 -7.77 -2.29 -18.61
N SER A 180 -7.78 -1.09 -18.04
CA SER A 180 -8.32 -0.86 -16.71
C SER A 180 -9.85 -0.95 -16.70
N PRO A 181 -10.45 -1.39 -15.58
CA PRO A 181 -9.79 -1.71 -14.33
C PRO A 181 -9.38 -3.20 -14.26
N ASN A 182 -8.19 -3.50 -13.75
CA ASN A 182 -7.66 -4.87 -13.64
C ASN A 182 -7.22 -5.18 -12.20
N GLN A 183 -7.93 -6.08 -11.53
CA GLN A 183 -7.68 -6.43 -10.12
C GLN A 183 -6.28 -7.02 -9.90
N ALA A 184 -5.74 -7.76 -10.87
CA ALA A 184 -4.41 -8.37 -10.77
C ALA A 184 -3.30 -7.32 -10.85
N SER A 185 -3.50 -6.22 -11.57
CA SER A 185 -2.48 -5.19 -11.72
C SER A 185 -2.30 -4.35 -10.44
N VAL A 186 -3.36 -4.25 -9.62
CA VAL A 186 -3.39 -3.50 -8.36
C VAL A 186 -3.29 -4.35 -7.11
N ILE A 187 -3.08 -5.68 -7.22
CA ILE A 187 -2.95 -6.60 -6.09
C ILE A 187 -1.92 -6.14 -5.05
N GLY A 188 -0.86 -5.47 -5.50
CA GLY A 188 0.20 -4.94 -4.65
C GLY A 188 -0.28 -3.89 -3.63
N VAL A 189 -1.47 -3.32 -3.80
CA VAL A 189 -2.05 -2.33 -2.87
C VAL A 189 -2.73 -2.98 -1.65
N LEU A 190 -3.13 -4.25 -1.74
CA LEU A 190 -3.91 -4.93 -0.69
C LEU A 190 -3.25 -4.86 0.70
N PRO A 191 -1.94 -5.15 0.87
CA PRO A 191 -1.31 -5.04 2.18
C PRO A 191 -1.47 -3.66 2.81
N VAL A 192 -1.37 -2.60 1.98
CA VAL A 192 -1.52 -1.22 2.45
C VAL A 192 -2.95 -0.92 2.88
N ILE A 193 -3.94 -1.42 2.13
CA ILE A 193 -5.34 -1.30 2.50
C ILE A 193 -5.60 -1.95 3.87
N PHE A 194 -5.08 -3.15 4.11
CA PHE A 194 -5.23 -3.81 5.41
C PHE A 194 -4.49 -3.08 6.54
N ILE A 195 -3.31 -2.50 6.29
CA ILE A 195 -2.60 -1.67 7.28
C ILE A 195 -3.47 -0.46 7.66
N PHE A 196 -4.04 0.24 6.68
CA PHE A 196 -4.94 1.36 6.94
C PHE A 196 -6.24 0.91 7.65
N ALA A 197 -6.83 -0.21 7.24
CA ALA A 197 -8.00 -0.76 7.93
C ALA A 197 -7.70 -1.08 9.40
N ALA A 198 -6.54 -1.69 9.69
CA ALA A 198 -6.09 -1.94 11.06
C ALA A 198 -5.91 -0.64 11.86
N ARG A 199 -5.35 0.41 11.24
CA ARG A 199 -5.26 1.75 11.87
C ARG A 199 -6.64 2.36 12.13
N GLY A 200 -7.60 2.16 11.23
CA GLY A 200 -8.98 2.57 11.40
C GLY A 200 -9.65 1.88 12.58
N ILE A 201 -9.54 0.55 12.65
CA ILE A 201 -10.05 -0.26 13.78
C ILE A 201 -9.42 0.23 15.09
N TRP A 202 -8.10 0.37 15.13
CA TRP A 202 -7.39 0.82 16.33
C TRP A 202 -7.89 2.18 16.81
N TRP A 203 -8.15 3.11 15.89
CA TRP A 203 -8.70 4.43 16.23
C TRP A 203 -10.09 4.34 16.85
N ILE A 204 -10.98 3.52 16.28
CA ILE A 204 -12.32 3.32 16.81
C ILE A 204 -12.24 2.77 18.24
N PHE A 205 -11.38 1.77 18.48
CA PHE A 205 -11.17 1.23 19.82
C PHE A 205 -10.63 2.27 20.79
N ASP A 206 -9.65 3.08 20.37
CA ASP A 206 -9.10 4.15 21.19
C ASP A 206 -10.20 5.17 21.58
N LYS A 207 -11.09 5.52 20.65
CA LYS A 207 -12.22 6.43 20.93
C LYS A 207 -13.27 5.82 21.84
N LEU A 208 -13.62 4.55 21.63
CA LEU A 208 -14.54 3.83 22.52
C LEU A 208 -13.97 3.72 23.94
N ASN A 209 -12.67 3.45 24.07
CA ASN A 209 -12.00 3.38 25.36
C ASN A 209 -12.01 4.73 26.09
N HIS A 210 -11.69 5.83 25.38
CA HIS A 210 -11.77 7.17 25.94
C HIS A 210 -13.21 7.56 26.33
N TRP A 211 -14.20 7.14 25.54
CA TRP A 211 -15.60 7.37 25.86
C TRP A 211 -16.03 6.62 27.12
N GLU A 212 -15.66 5.35 27.25
CA GLU A 212 -15.93 4.53 28.44
C GLU A 212 -15.21 5.08 29.68
N TYR A 213 -13.97 5.58 29.54
CA TYR A 213 -13.28 6.29 30.61
C TYR A 213 -14.10 7.48 31.12
N ALA A 214 -14.69 8.24 30.21
CA ALA A 214 -15.43 9.45 30.54
C ALA A 214 -16.82 9.15 31.15
N THR A 215 -17.47 8.06 30.74
CA THR A 215 -18.82 7.69 31.22
C THR A 215 -18.80 6.85 32.49
N HIS A 216 -17.83 5.95 32.64
CA HIS A 216 -17.77 4.98 33.74
C HIS A 216 -16.37 4.88 34.38
N PRO A 217 -15.88 5.95 35.01
CA PRO A 217 -14.51 6.00 35.56
C PRO A 217 -14.25 4.88 36.58
N ASP A 218 -15.23 4.52 37.40
CA ASP A 218 -15.09 3.52 38.46
C ASP A 218 -15.01 2.07 37.93
N LYS A 219 -15.48 1.82 36.70
CA LYS A 219 -15.50 0.49 36.06
C LYS A 219 -14.32 0.27 35.11
N HIS A 220 -13.44 1.26 34.97
CA HIS A 220 -12.35 1.24 33.99
C HIS A 220 -11.26 0.16 34.24
N LYS A 221 -11.33 -0.61 35.31
CA LYS A 221 -10.32 -1.66 35.58
C LYS A 221 -10.16 -2.70 34.45
N LEU A 222 -11.13 -2.82 33.55
CA LEU A 222 -11.07 -3.70 32.37
C LEU A 222 -10.17 -3.21 31.23
N PHE A 223 -9.78 -1.93 31.22
CA PHE A 223 -9.12 -1.26 30.07
C PHE A 223 -7.90 -0.39 30.44
N HIS A 224 -7.18 -0.70 31.52
CA HIS A 224 -5.96 0.04 31.88
C HIS A 224 -4.80 -0.24 30.91
N GLY A 225 -4.77 0.45 29.77
CA GLY A 225 -3.61 0.56 28.85
C GLY A 225 -3.21 -0.72 28.10
N HIS A 226 -3.65 -1.88 28.58
CA HIS A 226 -3.52 -3.19 27.97
C HIS A 226 -4.90 -3.82 27.94
N PHE A 227 -5.37 -4.20 26.75
CA PHE A 227 -6.55 -5.05 26.64
C PHE A 227 -6.35 -6.27 27.54
N ALA A 228 -7.37 -6.63 28.32
CA ALA A 228 -7.33 -7.91 29.03
C ALA A 228 -6.92 -9.01 28.03
N PRO A 229 -5.98 -9.92 28.38
CA PRO A 229 -5.48 -10.92 27.44
C PRO A 229 -6.57 -11.68 26.67
N PRO A 230 -7.75 -12.01 27.27
CA PRO A 230 -8.85 -12.63 26.54
C PRO A 230 -9.44 -11.76 25.42
N ILE A 231 -9.56 -10.45 25.64
CA ILE A 231 -10.09 -9.49 24.64
C ILE A 231 -9.09 -9.36 23.50
N LEU A 232 -7.79 -9.26 23.81
CA LEU A 232 -6.75 -9.19 22.80
C LEU A 232 -6.72 -10.47 21.95
N LEU A 233 -6.84 -11.63 22.58
CA LEU A 233 -6.93 -12.92 21.89
C LEU A 233 -8.18 -13.01 21.01
N ALA A 234 -9.34 -12.60 21.51
CA ALA A 234 -10.59 -12.61 20.74
C ALA A 234 -10.52 -11.67 19.53
N LEU A 235 -9.95 -10.47 19.71
CA LEU A 235 -9.74 -9.50 18.63
C LEU A 235 -8.73 -10.03 17.61
N TRP A 236 -7.64 -10.65 18.06
CA TRP A 236 -6.67 -11.27 17.18
C TRP A 236 -7.28 -12.42 16.37
N ALA A 237 -8.06 -13.29 17.02
CA ALA A 237 -8.79 -14.38 16.36
C ALA A 237 -9.81 -13.86 15.33
N LEU A 238 -10.54 -12.80 15.68
CA LEU A 238 -11.49 -12.15 14.76
C LEU A 238 -10.76 -11.56 13.55
N LEU A 239 -9.67 -10.81 13.77
CA LEU A 239 -8.89 -10.23 12.68
C LEU A 239 -8.29 -11.30 11.78
N MET A 240 -7.76 -12.39 12.35
CA MET A 240 -7.25 -13.53 11.58
C MET A 240 -8.35 -14.20 10.76
N ALA A 241 -9.54 -14.43 11.35
CA ALA A 241 -10.67 -15.02 10.65
C ALA A 241 -11.15 -14.12 9.49
N VAL A 242 -11.24 -12.80 9.72
CA VAL A 242 -11.60 -11.83 8.68
C VAL A 242 -10.53 -11.79 7.59
N SER A 243 -9.25 -11.67 7.93
CA SER A 243 -8.16 -11.67 6.95
C SER A 243 -8.13 -12.95 6.13
N PHE A 244 -8.32 -14.12 6.76
CA PHE A 244 -8.37 -15.40 6.05
C PHE A 244 -9.59 -15.49 5.12
N HIS A 245 -10.76 -15.05 5.59
CA HIS A 245 -11.98 -15.02 4.77
C HIS A 245 -11.83 -14.13 3.54
N GLU A 246 -11.25 -12.94 3.69
CA GLU A 246 -11.02 -12.00 2.60
C GLU A 246 -9.99 -12.53 1.60
N LEU A 247 -8.89 -13.11 2.09
CA LEU A 247 -7.88 -13.73 1.25
C LEU A 247 -8.48 -14.89 0.45
N TRP A 248 -9.30 -15.73 1.08
CA TRP A 248 -10.01 -16.82 0.40
C TRP A 248 -11.01 -16.31 -0.65
N ARG A 249 -11.80 -15.27 -0.33
CA ARG A 249 -12.72 -14.66 -1.30
C ARG A 249 -11.97 -14.08 -2.49
N TYR A 250 -10.82 -13.45 -2.24
CA TYR A 250 -9.98 -12.88 -3.29
C TYR A 250 -9.40 -13.96 -4.22
N PHE A 251 -8.87 -15.06 -3.68
CA PHE A 251 -8.34 -16.15 -4.50
C PHE A 251 -9.40 -16.80 -5.41
N LYS A 252 -10.65 -16.89 -4.95
CA LYS A 252 -11.78 -17.37 -5.77
C LYS A 252 -12.14 -16.45 -6.95
N LEU A 253 -11.72 -15.19 -6.94
CA LEU A 253 -11.97 -14.27 -8.04
C LEU A 253 -10.89 -14.34 -9.13
N ILE A 254 -9.72 -14.91 -8.80
CA ILE A 254 -8.57 -15.00 -9.71
C ILE A 254 -8.50 -16.35 -10.42
N VAL A 255 -8.92 -17.43 -9.75
CA VAL A 255 -8.94 -18.81 -10.28
C VAL A 255 -10.30 -19.12 -10.88
#